data_AF-A0A0S7XUB3-F1
#
_entry.id   AF-A0A0S7XUB3-F1
#
_cell.length_a   1.000
_cell.length_b   1.000
_cell.length_c   1.000
_cell.angle_alpha   90.00
_cell.angle_beta   90.00
_cell.angle_gamma   90.00
#
_symmetry.space_group_name_H-M   'P 1'
#
loop_
_entity.id
_entity.type
_entity.pdbx_description
1 polymer ?
#
loop_
_entity_poly.entity_id
_entity_poly.type
_entity_poly.pdbx_seq_one_letter_code
_entity_poly.pdbx_strand_id
1 'polypeptide(L)'
;MIIGHETLCPCFQKANSDWLWIIDSLDGTGNFANQNPLFSVCIALMEKQELILGTIYAPVINEFLFGREGKGSLFQSKKDWGFGGF
;
A
#
# COMPACT_ATOMS: atom_id res chain seq x y z
N MET A 1 2.71 -7.22 12.47
CA MET A 1 3.98 -7.35 11.71
C MET A 1 3.95 -6.41 10.52
N ILE A 2 5.05 -5.77 10.10
CA ILE A 2 5.12 -5.03 8.83
C ILE A 2 5.93 -5.90 7.84
N ILE A 3 5.40 -6.16 6.66
CA ILE A 3 6.13 -6.81 5.55
C ILE A 3 6.29 -5.78 4.44
N GLY A 4 7.53 -5.37 4.16
CA GLY A 4 7.87 -4.69 2.92
C GLY A 4 8.56 -5.60 1.92
N HIS A 5 8.66 -5.16 0.67
CA HIS A 5 9.38 -5.85 -0.40
C HIS A 5 10.82 -6.23 0.00
N GLU A 6 11.48 -5.41 0.83
CA GLU A 6 12.82 -5.64 1.38
C GLU A 6 12.86 -6.59 2.61
N THR A 7 11.71 -7.03 3.10
CA THR A 7 11.60 -7.88 4.30
C THR A 7 11.50 -9.38 3.96
N LEU A 8 11.56 -9.76 2.68
CA LEU A 8 11.54 -11.15 2.20
C LEU A 8 12.87 -11.90 2.41
N CYS A 9 13.64 -11.51 3.42
CA CYS A 9 14.82 -12.22 3.89
C CYS A 9 14.37 -13.46 4.70
N PRO A 10 14.90 -14.67 4.46
CA PRO A 10 14.51 -15.89 5.18
C PRO A 10 14.67 -15.84 6.71
N CYS A 11 15.41 -14.85 7.22
CA CYS A 11 15.67 -14.62 8.63
C CYS A 11 14.62 -13.74 9.35
N PHE A 12 13.58 -13.26 8.65
CA PHE A 12 12.58 -12.41 9.30
C PHE A 12 11.55 -13.24 10.08
N GLN A 13 11.62 -13.15 11.41
CA GLN A 13 10.75 -13.85 12.34
C GLN A 13 9.28 -13.52 12.10
N LYS A 14 8.48 -14.57 11.82
CA LYS A 14 7.01 -14.54 11.85
C LYS A 14 6.55 -14.19 13.27
N ALA A 15 6.42 -12.90 13.59
CA ALA A 15 5.70 -12.42 14.76
C ALA A 15 4.31 -13.07 14.80
N ASN A 16 4.03 -13.77 15.89
CA ASN A 16 2.79 -14.51 16.14
C ASN A 16 1.64 -13.55 16.50
N SER A 17 1.40 -12.58 15.64
CA SER A 17 0.43 -11.51 15.84
C SER A 17 -0.75 -11.73 14.90
N ASP A 18 -1.95 -11.60 15.44
CA ASP A 18 -3.18 -11.60 14.64
C ASP A 18 -3.21 -10.46 13.61
N TRP A 19 -2.37 -9.42 13.77
CA TRP A 19 -2.32 -8.26 12.89
C TRP A 19 -1.06 -8.23 12.02
N LEU A 20 -1.28 -8.08 10.72
CA LEU A 20 -0.24 -8.00 9.70
C LEU A 20 -0.45 -6.77 8.81
N TRP A 21 0.46 -5.82 8.91
CA TRP A 21 0.64 -4.72 7.98
C TRP A 21 1.58 -5.16 6.86
N ILE A 22 1.26 -4.79 5.63
CA ILE A 22 2.09 -4.99 4.44
C ILE A 22 2.29 -3.61 3.84
N ILE A 23 3.53 -3.16 3.67
CA ILE A 23 3.85 -1.80 3.24
C ILE A 23 4.90 -1.90 2.14
N ASP A 24 4.55 -1.50 0.92
CA ASP A 24 5.51 -1.27 -0.15
C ASP A 24 5.69 0.24 -0.33
N SER A 25 6.89 0.72 -0.05
CA SER A 25 7.24 2.14 -0.13
C SER A 25 7.40 2.61 -1.58
N LEU A 26 7.62 1.71 -2.53
CA LEU A 26 7.78 2.05 -3.94
C LEU A 26 7.43 0.87 -4.86
N ASP A 27 6.14 0.72 -5.13
CA ASP A 27 5.66 -0.16 -6.19
C ASP A 27 5.85 0.51 -7.55
N GLY A 28 6.39 -0.24 -8.51
CA GLY A 28 6.79 0.29 -9.82
C GLY A 28 8.20 0.89 -9.85
N THR A 29 9.18 0.25 -9.20
CA THR A 29 10.60 0.69 -9.16
C THR A 29 11.19 0.94 -10.56
N GLY A 30 10.80 0.14 -11.55
CA GLY A 30 11.20 0.35 -12.95
C GLY A 30 10.58 1.61 -13.58
N ASN A 31 9.33 1.93 -13.22
CA ASN A 31 8.68 3.17 -13.66
C ASN A 31 9.36 4.37 -13.00
N PHE A 32 9.63 4.29 -11.70
CA PHE A 32 10.38 5.31 -10.97
C PHE A 32 11.77 5.56 -11.57
N ALA A 33 12.54 4.50 -11.83
CA ALA A 33 13.87 4.60 -12.42
C ALA A 33 13.85 5.23 -13.83
N ASN A 34 12.81 4.96 -14.61
CA ASN A 34 12.62 5.52 -15.94
C ASN A 34 11.87 6.86 -15.96
N GLN A 35 11.69 7.51 -14.80
CA GLN A 35 10.96 8.79 -14.67
C GLN A 35 9.51 8.71 -15.19
N ASN A 36 8.94 7.51 -15.25
CA ASN A 36 7.55 7.29 -15.58
C ASN A 36 6.71 7.54 -14.32
N PRO A 37 5.71 8.44 -14.37
CA PRO A 37 4.91 8.84 -13.22
C PRO A 37 4.01 7.72 -12.63
N LEU A 38 4.00 6.53 -13.25
CA LEU A 38 3.22 5.38 -12.83
C LEU A 38 3.92 4.56 -11.74
N PHE A 39 4.16 5.17 -10.59
CA PHE A 39 4.60 4.47 -9.36
C PHE A 39 3.70 4.84 -8.20
N SER A 40 3.66 3.99 -7.17
CA SER A 40 2.75 4.16 -6.04
C SER A 40 3.29 3.60 -4.73
N VAL A 41 2.67 4.02 -3.63
CA VAL A 41 2.87 3.48 -2.29
C VAL A 41 1.68 2.60 -1.96
N CYS A 42 1.95 1.36 -1.54
CA CYS A 42 0.92 0.37 -1.23
C CYS A 42 0.96 0.04 0.26
N ILE A 43 -0.20 0.10 0.93
CA ILE A 43 -0.35 -0.29 2.34
C ILE A 43 -1.55 -1.21 2.47
N ALA A 44 -1.37 -2.35 3.11
CA ALA A 44 -2.43 -3.28 3.43
C ALA A 44 -2.38 -3.69 4.90
N LEU A 45 -3.56 -3.93 5.48
CA LEU A 45 -3.74 -4.44 6.83
C LEU A 45 -4.56 -5.72 6.75
N MET A 46 -4.01 -6.78 7.34
CA MET A 46 -4.64 -8.07 7.49
C MET A 46 -4.82 -8.41 8.97
N GLU A 47 -5.95 -9.01 9.30
CA GLU A 47 -6.24 -9.58 10.61
C GLU A 47 -6.53 -11.07 10.43
N LYS A 48 -5.84 -11.96 11.16
CA LYS A 48 -6.04 -13.41 11.13
C LYS A 48 -6.04 -14.02 9.70
N GLN A 49 -5.22 -13.46 8.81
CA GLN A 49 -5.08 -13.82 7.38
C GLN A 49 -6.19 -13.28 6.46
N GLU A 50 -7.12 -12.48 6.96
CA GLU A 50 -8.12 -11.77 6.15
C GLU A 50 -7.67 -10.32 5.89
N LEU A 51 -7.85 -9.83 4.66
CA LEU A 51 -7.49 -8.47 4.27
C LEU A 51 -8.57 -7.48 4.73
N ILE A 52 -8.26 -6.72 5.78
CA ILE A 52 -9.18 -5.76 6.39
C ILE A 52 -9.18 -4.42 5.66
N LEU A 53 -8.00 -3.94 5.23
CA LEU A 53 -7.82 -2.66 4.55
C LEU A 53 -6.72 -2.77 3.49
N GLY A 54 -6.91 -2.15 2.33
CA GLY A 54 -5.86 -1.93 1.35
C GLY A 54 -5.91 -0.50 0.85
N THR A 55 -4.76 0.13 0.67
CA THR A 55 -4.64 1.49 0.13
C THR A 55 -3.50 1.55 -0.87
N ILE A 56 -3.71 2.26 -1.97
CA ILE A 56 -2.70 2.56 -2.99
C ILE A 56 -2.69 4.06 -3.19
N TYR A 57 -1.53 4.67 -3.10
CA TYR A 57 -1.34 6.10 -3.30
C TYR A 57 -0.35 6.33 -4.43
N ALA A 58 -0.81 6.93 -5.52
CA ALA A 58 0.03 7.31 -6.66
C ALA A 58 0.30 8.83 -6.58
N PRO A 59 1.45 9.27 -6.04
CA PRO A 59 1.70 10.67 -5.70
C PRO A 59 1.74 11.59 -6.93
N VAL A 60 2.25 11.12 -8.06
CA VAL A 60 2.45 11.97 -9.24
C VAL A 60 1.15 12.29 -9.95
N ILE A 61 0.22 11.33 -9.99
CA ILE A 61 -1.11 11.51 -10.58
C ILE A 61 -2.16 11.92 -9.54
N ASN A 62 -1.75 12.08 -8.27
CA ASN A 62 -2.59 12.47 -7.16
C ASN A 62 -3.85 11.60 -7.00
N GLU A 63 -3.68 10.29 -7.19
CA GLU A 63 -4.75 9.31 -7.03
C GLU A 63 -4.55 8.53 -5.74
N PHE A 64 -5.60 8.50 -4.92
CA PHE A 64 -5.68 7.63 -3.75
C PHE A 64 -6.80 6.63 -3.92
N LEU A 65 -6.45 5.37 -3.78
CA LEU A 65 -7.36 4.24 -3.75
C LEU A 65 -7.31 3.65 -2.35
N PHE A 66 -8.46 3.35 -1.78
CA PHE A 66 -8.55 2.52 -0.59
C PHE A 66 -9.69 1.53 -0.73
N GLY A 67 -9.69 0.46 0.06
CA GLY A 67 -10.73 -0.54 0.12
C GLY A 67 -10.73 -1.21 1.49
N ARG A 68 -11.91 -1.55 2.03
CA ARG A 68 -12.06 -2.15 3.36
C ARG A 68 -13.03 -3.32 3.32
N GLU A 69 -12.72 -4.38 4.07
CA GLU A 69 -13.61 -5.53 4.22
C GLU A 69 -14.99 -5.13 4.80
N GLY A 70 -16.04 -5.86 4.41
CA GLY A 70 -17.40 -5.70 4.93
C GLY A 70 -18.19 -4.48 4.42
N LYS A 71 -17.59 -3.61 3.59
CA LYS A 71 -18.30 -2.48 2.96
C LYS A 71 -18.40 -2.60 1.42
N GLY A 72 -18.23 -3.81 0.89
CA GLY A 72 -17.90 -4.00 -0.53
C GLY A 72 -16.49 -3.46 -0.79
N SER A 73 -15.86 -3.87 -1.88
CA SER A 73 -14.62 -3.24 -2.32
C SER A 73 -14.92 -1.77 -2.62
N LEU A 74 -14.83 -0.91 -1.60
CA LEU A 74 -15.14 0.51 -1.68
C LEU A 74 -13.98 1.16 -2.43
N PHE A 75 -13.90 0.93 -3.74
CA PHE A 75 -12.97 1.60 -4.62
C PHE A 75 -13.35 3.08 -4.67
N GLN A 76 -12.91 3.84 -3.68
CA GLN A 76 -12.99 5.28 -3.69
C GLN A 76 -11.67 5.80 -4.24
N SER A 77 -11.67 6.10 -5.54
CA SER A 77 -10.66 6.97 -6.12
C SER A 77 -10.97 8.39 -5.68
N LYS A 78 -10.13 8.93 -4.80
CA LYS A 78 -10.12 10.36 -4.51
C LYS A 78 -9.00 10.98 -5.32
N LYS A 79 -9.38 11.72 -6.36
CA LYS A 79 -8.52 12.71 -7.02
C LYS A 79 -8.49 13.94 -6.13
N ASP A 80 -7.32 14.57 -5.98
CA ASP A 80 -7.11 15.70 -5.08
C ASP A 80 -7.22 15.33 -3.61
N TRP A 81 -6.48 14.28 -3.22
CA TRP A 81 -6.17 14.11 -1.81
C TRP A 81 -5.21 15.23 -1.40
N GLY A 82 -5.78 16.32 -0.88
CA GLY A 82 -5.10 17.60 -0.70
C GLY A 82 -3.74 17.52 0.01
N PHE A 83 -2.67 17.35 -0.76
CA PHE A 83 -1.38 17.95 -0.49
C PHE A 83 -1.43 19.34 -1.13
N GLY A 84 -1.94 20.33 -0.38
CA GLY A 84 -1.73 21.73 -0.72
C GLY A 84 -0.23 21.95 -0.95
N GLY A 85 0.09 22.66 -2.03
CA GLY A 85 1.42 22.76 -2.64
C GLY A 85 2.60 22.76 -1.67
N PHE A 86 3.63 22.01 -2.06
CA PHE A 86 5.00 22.34 -1.67
C PHE A 86 5.40 23.67 -2.32
#